data_AF-B9TDX2-F1
#
_entry.id   AF-B9TDX2-F1
#
_cell.length_a   1.000
_cell.length_b   1.000
_cell.length_c   1.000
_cell.angle_alpha   90.00
_cell.angle_beta   90.00
_cell.angle_gamma   90.00
#
_symmetry.space_group_name_H-M   'P 1'
#
loop_
_entity.id
_entity.type
_entity.pdbx_description
1 polymer ?
#
loop_
_entity_poly.entity_id
_entity_poly.type
_entity_poly.pdbx_seq_one_letter_code
_entity_poly.pdbx_strand_id
1 'polypeptide(L)'
;MDIARRLFPDSRVFERGPHRFEAQGLPAGAQPENCDIVRQGEAKFGTGSRNTHYLVLVDALPVYVRISTAQPEAGGGEFAALEVPAPSESTAEFEARILAKLAALTRPASVQPPVENACTAPRPA
;
A
#
# COMPACT_ATOMS: atom_id res chain seq x y z
N MET A 1 -12.93 2.89 -8.70
CA MET A 1 -13.17 1.62 -7.97
C MET A 1 -12.23 0.48 -8.37
N ASP A 2 -11.58 0.52 -9.54
CA ASP A 2 -10.81 -0.61 -10.09
C ASP A 2 -9.46 -0.86 -9.39
N ILE A 3 -8.70 0.21 -9.08
CA ILE A 3 -7.32 0.13 -8.58
C ILE A 3 -7.17 -0.73 -7.33
N ALA A 4 -8.04 -0.55 -6.32
CA ALA A 4 -7.94 -1.32 -5.08
C ALA A 4 -8.24 -2.82 -5.28
N ARG A 5 -9.13 -3.17 -6.21
CA ARG A 5 -9.39 -4.56 -6.59
C ARG A 5 -8.26 -5.15 -7.42
N ARG A 6 -7.58 -4.34 -8.24
CA ARG A 6 -6.40 -4.78 -8.98
C ARG A 6 -5.20 -5.09 -8.08
N LEU A 7 -5.02 -4.26 -7.05
CA LEU A 7 -3.95 -4.43 -6.07
C LEU A 7 -4.24 -5.56 -5.07
N PHE A 8 -5.51 -5.81 -4.77
CA PHE A 8 -5.95 -6.82 -3.79
C PHE A 8 -7.20 -7.56 -4.30
N PRO A 9 -7.06 -8.47 -5.27
CA PRO A 9 -8.18 -9.11 -5.98
C PRO A 9 -9.11 -9.92 -5.08
N ASP A 10 -8.54 -10.58 -4.06
CA ASP A 10 -9.30 -11.44 -3.14
C ASP A 10 -9.87 -10.69 -1.92
N SER A 11 -9.71 -9.37 -1.88
CA SER A 11 -10.12 -8.55 -0.73
C SER A 11 -11.54 -7.97 -0.87
N ARG A 12 -12.14 -7.64 0.26
CA ARG A 12 -13.36 -6.83 0.28
C ARG A 12 -12.99 -5.35 0.24
N VAL A 13 -13.29 -4.69 -0.87
CA VAL A 13 -12.96 -3.27 -1.08
C VAL A 13 -14.14 -2.37 -0.73
N PHE A 14 -13.86 -1.37 0.11
CA PHE A 14 -14.78 -0.32 0.53
C PHE A 14 -14.25 1.04 0.08
N GLU A 15 -15.13 1.91 -0.41
CA GLU A 15 -14.79 3.31 -0.61
C GLU A 15 -14.94 4.06 0.71
N ARG A 16 -13.87 4.70 1.19
CA ARG A 16 -13.85 5.43 2.47
C ARG A 16 -13.93 6.94 2.30
N GLY A 17 -13.84 7.41 1.06
CA GLY A 17 -13.94 8.82 0.69
C GLY A 17 -13.44 9.04 -0.74
N PRO A 18 -13.48 10.29 -1.22
CA PRO A 18 -12.95 10.61 -2.54
C PRO A 18 -11.48 10.22 -2.59
N HIS A 19 -11.12 9.38 -3.58
CA HIS A 19 -9.75 8.91 -3.82
C HIS A 19 -9.15 8.04 -2.71
N ARG A 20 -9.98 7.53 -1.77
CA ARG A 20 -9.54 6.69 -0.66
C ARG A 20 -10.34 5.40 -0.60
N PHE A 21 -9.62 4.29 -0.58
CA PHE A 21 -10.19 2.95 -0.58
C PHE A 21 -9.62 2.13 0.58
N GLU A 22 -10.37 1.13 1.01
CA GLU A 22 -9.93 0.20 2.04
C GLU A 22 -10.22 -1.23 1.59
N ALA A 23 -9.18 -2.05 1.52
CA ALA A 23 -9.26 -3.47 1.29
C ALA A 23 -9.18 -4.20 2.64
N GLN A 24 -10.18 -5.02 2.95
CA GLN A 24 -10.24 -5.82 4.18
C GLN A 24 -10.20 -7.32 3.89
N GLY A 25 -9.85 -8.10 4.91
CA GLY A 25 -9.76 -9.56 4.83
C GLY A 25 -8.47 -10.04 4.17
N LEU A 26 -7.41 -9.23 4.25
CA LEU A 26 -6.11 -9.60 3.68
C LEU A 26 -5.42 -10.64 4.58
N PRO A 27 -4.69 -11.60 4.00
CA PRO A 27 -3.84 -12.50 4.76
C PRO A 27 -2.71 -11.73 5.45
N ALA A 28 -2.14 -12.32 6.51
CA ALA A 28 -0.97 -11.74 7.16
C ALA A 28 0.23 -11.68 6.20
N GLY A 29 0.93 -10.55 6.17
CA GLY A 29 2.04 -10.32 5.23
C GLY A 29 1.58 -10.03 3.80
N ALA A 30 0.35 -9.55 3.61
CA ALA A 30 -0.14 -9.19 2.28
C ALA A 30 0.74 -8.11 1.64
N GLN A 31 0.81 -8.16 0.31
CA GLN A 31 1.52 -7.18 -0.52
C GLN A 31 0.60 -6.75 -1.66
N PRO A 32 0.75 -5.51 -2.17
CA PRO A 32 0.02 -5.08 -3.35
C PRO A 32 0.48 -5.89 -4.58
N GLU A 33 -0.48 -6.33 -5.38
CA GLU A 33 -0.25 -7.10 -6.61
C GLU A 33 -0.46 -6.24 -7.86
N ASN A 34 0.01 -6.71 -9.03
CA ASN A 34 -0.26 -6.07 -10.33
C ASN A 34 0.16 -4.58 -10.43
N CYS A 35 1.27 -4.19 -9.81
CA CYS A 35 1.78 -2.82 -9.74
C CYS A 35 3.31 -2.77 -9.69
N ASP A 36 3.97 -1.67 -10.05
CA ASP A 36 5.41 -1.54 -9.78
C ASP A 36 5.65 -0.93 -8.40
N ILE A 37 6.39 -1.60 -7.51
CA ILE A 37 6.74 -1.04 -6.20
C ILE A 37 7.87 -0.03 -6.38
N VAL A 38 7.56 1.26 -6.20
CA VAL A 38 8.53 2.36 -6.27
C VAL A 38 9.29 2.51 -4.97
N ARG A 39 8.56 2.43 -3.85
CA ARG A 39 9.13 2.59 -2.52
C ARG A 39 8.36 1.80 -1.50
N GLN A 40 9.08 1.24 -0.53
CA GLN A 40 8.52 0.58 0.63
C GLN A 40 9.12 1.17 1.90
N GLY A 41 8.30 1.25 2.96
CA GLY A 41 8.74 1.61 4.30
C GLY A 41 7.92 0.86 5.33
N GLU A 42 8.47 0.70 6.53
CA GLU A 42 7.79 0.05 7.64
C GLU A 42 7.83 0.94 8.87
N ALA A 43 6.69 1.04 9.55
CA ALA A 43 6.57 1.68 10.84
C ALA A 43 6.00 0.69 11.86
N LYS A 44 6.77 0.45 12.92
CA LYS A 44 6.35 -0.36 14.06
C LYS A 44 5.74 0.55 15.12
N PHE A 45 4.50 0.26 15.53
CA PHE A 45 3.79 1.00 16.57
C PHE A 45 3.56 0.09 17.78
N GLY A 46 4.20 0.40 18.91
CA GLY A 46 3.93 -0.26 20.20
C GLY A 46 3.96 -1.79 20.17
N THR A 47 3.13 -2.42 21.00
CA THR A 47 3.10 -3.87 21.30
C THR A 47 2.54 -4.73 20.15
N GLY A 48 3.16 -4.66 18.96
CA GLY A 48 2.98 -5.65 17.90
C GLY A 48 2.26 -5.17 16.63
N SER A 49 1.79 -3.92 16.58
CA SER A 49 1.16 -3.38 15.37
C SER A 49 2.22 -2.95 14.36
N ARG A 50 2.16 -3.54 13.16
CA ARG A 50 3.04 -3.22 12.03
C ARG A 50 2.22 -2.52 10.95
N ASN A 51 2.72 -1.37 10.52
CA ASN A 51 2.24 -0.71 9.31
C ASN A 51 3.32 -0.83 8.24
N THR A 52 2.98 -1.50 7.14
CA THR A 52 3.82 -1.53 5.95
C THR A 52 3.25 -0.54 4.94
N HIS A 53 4.10 0.34 4.44
CA HIS A 53 3.74 1.43 3.56
C HIS A 53 4.40 1.21 2.21
N TYR A 54 3.64 1.41 1.13
CA TYR A 54 4.11 1.30 -0.23
C TYR A 54 3.71 2.55 -1.01
N LEU A 55 4.61 2.99 -1.89
CA LEU A 55 4.28 3.78 -3.06
C LEU A 55 4.42 2.84 -4.25
N VAL A 56 3.33 2.62 -4.98
CA VAL A 56 3.29 1.75 -6.15
C VAL A 56 2.79 2.49 -7.38
N LEU A 57 3.10 2.00 -8.57
CA LEU A 57 2.56 2.50 -9.83
C LEU A 57 1.60 1.46 -10.40
N VAL A 58 0.38 1.90 -10.74
CA VAL A 58 -0.60 1.10 -11.48
C VAL A 58 -0.88 1.82 -12.79
N ASP A 59 -0.46 1.25 -13.92
CA ASP A 59 -0.53 1.90 -15.24
C ASP A 59 0.02 3.34 -15.23
N ALA A 60 1.19 3.52 -14.61
CA ALA A 60 1.85 4.82 -14.38
C ALA A 60 1.12 5.81 -13.45
N LEU A 61 0.01 5.42 -12.82
CA LEU A 61 -0.62 6.20 -11.75
C LEU A 61 0.00 5.84 -10.39
N PRO A 62 0.56 6.80 -9.65
CA PRO A 62 1.06 6.55 -8.30
C PRO A 62 -0.10 6.28 -7.33
N VAL A 63 0.05 5.24 -6.52
CA VAL A 63 -0.90 4.84 -5.50
C VAL A 63 -0.14 4.64 -4.19
N TYR A 64 -0.61 5.30 -3.14
CA TYR A 64 -0.11 5.05 -1.81
C TYR A 64 -0.92 3.95 -1.15
N VAL A 65 -0.24 2.96 -0.59
CA VAL A 65 -0.85 1.82 0.10
C VAL A 65 -0.27 1.74 1.51
N ARG A 66 -1.13 1.64 2.51
CA ARG A 66 -0.75 1.32 3.90
C ARG A 66 -1.45 0.05 4.32
N ILE A 67 -0.69 -1.01 4.53
CA ILE A 67 -1.15 -2.28 5.07
C ILE A 67 -0.91 -2.27 6.58
N SER A 68 -1.96 -2.55 7.34
CA SER A 68 -1.96 -2.52 8.79
C SER A 68 -2.48 -3.85 9.31
N THR A 69 -1.87 -4.38 10.37
CA THR A 69 -2.45 -5.48 11.14
C THR A 69 -3.80 -5.07 11.70
N ALA A 70 -4.86 -5.83 11.40
CA ALA A 70 -6.15 -5.62 12.01
C ALA A 70 -6.05 -5.96 13.52
N GLN A 71 -6.73 -5.20 14.37
CA GLN A 71 -6.76 -5.54 15.80
C GLN A 71 -7.42 -6.92 15.99
N PRO A 72 -7.03 -7.69 17.03
CA PRO A 72 -7.55 -9.04 17.26
C PRO A 72 -9.08 -9.14 17.24
N GLU A 73 -9.75 -8.07 17.64
CA GLU A 73 -11.22 -7.93 17.69
C GLU A 73 -11.87 -7.87 16.31
N ALA A 74 -11.11 -7.59 15.25
CA ALA A 74 -11.58 -7.49 13.87
C ALA A 74 -11.49 -8.81 13.09
N GLY A 75 -11.34 -9.95 13.77
CA GLY A 75 -11.43 -11.29 13.16
C GLY A 75 -10.12 -11.87 12.62
N GLY A 76 -8.98 -11.25 12.94
CA GLY A 76 -7.65 -11.68 12.50
C GLY A 76 -7.40 -11.39 11.02
N GLY A 77 -6.25 -10.79 10.71
CA GLY A 77 -5.85 -10.46 9.33
C GLY A 77 -5.22 -9.07 9.22
N GLU A 78 -5.05 -8.62 7.98
CA GLU A 78 -4.58 -7.28 7.63
C GLU A 78 -5.68 -6.49 6.89
N PHE A 79 -5.55 -5.18 6.90
CA PHE A 79 -6.33 -4.30 6.03
C PHE A 79 -5.39 -3.32 5.33
N ALA A 80 -5.70 -2.96 4.09
CA ALA A 80 -4.94 -1.99 3.32
C ALA A 80 -5.79 -0.74 3.10
N ALA A 81 -5.25 0.42 3.49
CA ALA A 81 -5.78 1.72 3.12
C ALA A 81 -5.02 2.24 1.88
N LEU A 82 -5.75 2.59 0.84
CA LEU A 82 -5.23 3.08 -0.42
C LEU A 82 -5.62 4.53 -0.64
N GLU A 83 -4.70 5.31 -1.18
CA GLU A 83 -4.91 6.69 -1.58
C GLU A 83 -4.38 6.87 -3.00
N VAL A 84 -5.19 7.49 -3.86
CA VAL A 84 -4.79 7.89 -5.23
C VAL A 84 -4.77 9.43 -5.31
N PRO A 85 -4.03 10.03 -6.26
CA PRO A 85 -4.02 11.48 -6.45
C PRO A 85 -5.43 12.03 -6.65
N ALA A 86 -5.73 13.14 -5.98
CA ALA A 86 -6.94 13.89 -6.27
C ALA A 86 -6.81 14.60 -7.63
N PRO A 87 -7.89 14.88 -8.38
CA PRO A 87 -7.83 15.56 -9.66
C PRO A 87 -7.19 16.96 -9.60
N SER A 88 -7.21 17.58 -8.42
CA SER A 88 -6.58 18.88 -8.15
C SER A 88 -5.11 18.80 -7.75
N GLU A 89 -4.57 17.59 -7.56
CA GLU A 89 -3.19 17.32 -7.14
C GLU A 89 -2.45 16.69 -8.33
N SER A 90 -1.30 17.24 -8.72
CA SER A 90 -0.48 16.60 -9.76
C SER A 90 0.14 15.30 -9.23
N THR A 91 0.45 14.37 -10.14
CA THR A 91 1.13 13.11 -9.77
C THR A 91 2.47 13.36 -9.08
N ALA A 92 3.21 14.38 -9.53
CA ALA A 92 4.49 14.78 -8.92
C ALA A 92 4.34 15.32 -7.49
N GLU A 93 3.31 16.13 -7.22
CA GLU A 93 3.02 16.63 -5.87
C GLU A 93 2.61 15.48 -4.94
N PHE A 94 1.77 14.58 -5.43
CA PHE A 94 1.36 13.38 -4.70
C PHE A 94 2.57 12.50 -4.35
N GLU A 95 3.38 12.17 -5.34
CA GLU A 95 4.59 11.35 -5.14
C GLU A 95 5.55 12.01 -4.14
N ALA A 96 5.83 13.31 -4.28
CA ALA A 96 6.71 14.03 -3.36
C ALA A 96 6.18 13.99 -1.92
N ARG A 97 4.87 14.17 -1.72
CA ARG A 97 4.21 14.09 -0.41
C ARG A 97 4.32 12.69 0.19
N ILE A 98 4.07 11.65 -0.60
CA ILE A 98 4.16 10.27 -0.13
C ILE A 98 5.61 9.86 0.15
N LEU A 99 6.57 10.25 -0.69
CA LEU A 99 7.99 10.00 -0.47
C LEU A 99 8.49 10.68 0.80
N ALA A 100 8.09 11.94 1.05
CA ALA A 100 8.41 12.64 2.29
C ALA A 100 7.84 11.91 3.52
N LYS A 101 6.60 11.41 3.41
CA LYS A 101 5.97 10.60 4.47
C LYS A 101 6.72 9.29 4.71
N LEU A 102 7.08 8.55 3.65
CA LEU A 102 7.85 7.31 3.76
C LEU A 102 9.22 7.56 4.38
N ALA A 103 9.92 8.63 3.96
CA ALA A 103 11.20 9.02 4.52
C ALA A 103 11.12 9.33 6.02
N ALA A 104 10.06 10.00 6.47
CA ALA A 104 9.85 10.30 7.89
C ALA A 104 9.55 9.05 8.75
N LEU A 105 8.97 8.00 8.15
CA LEU A 105 8.66 6.74 8.84
C LEU A 105 9.91 5.86 9.01
N THR A 106 10.83 5.92 8.05
CA THR A 106 12.17 5.35 8.18
C THR A 106 13.09 6.26 8.99
N ARG A 107 13.17 6.07 10.32
CA ARG A 107 14.37 6.53 11.07
C ARG A 107 15.63 5.96 10.40
N PRO A 108 16.83 6.58 10.53
CA PRO A 108 18.05 6.14 9.85
C PRO A 108 18.57 4.83 10.45
N ALA A 109 17.90 3.73 10.16
CA ALA A 109 18.33 2.38 10.39
C ALA A 109 17.58 1.51 9.37
N SER A 110 18.33 0.96 8.42
CA SER A 110 17.88 0.02 7.39
C SER A 110 17.13 0.66 6.21
N VAL A 111 17.89 1.35 5.35
CA VAL A 111 17.60 1.35 3.92
C VAL A 111 17.72 -0.10 3.46
N GLN A 112 16.59 -0.82 3.40
CA GLN A 112 16.58 -2.08 2.68
C GLN A 112 16.71 -1.78 1.19
N PRO A 113 17.53 -2.54 0.45
CA PRO A 113 17.62 -2.42 -1.00
C PRO A 113 16.23 -2.66 -1.63
N PRO A 114 16.00 -2.17 -2.87
CA PRO A 114 14.76 -2.46 -3.58
C PRO A 114 14.54 -3.97 -3.58
N VAL A 115 13.38 -4.40 -3.07
CA VAL A 115 12.96 -5.80 -3.15
C VAL A 115 12.67 -6.04 -4.63
N GLU A 116 13.59 -6.72 -5.32
CA GLU A 116 13.38 -7.15 -6.69
C GLU A 116 12.17 -8.09 -6.73
N ASN A 117 11.13 -7.62 -7.45
CA ASN A 117 10.06 -8.40 -8.09
C ASN A 117 9.21 -9.31 -7.20
N ALA A 118 8.16 -8.74 -6.58
CA ALA A 118 6.93 -9.46 -6.25
C ALA A 118 5.75 -9.11 -7.19
N CYS A 119 5.98 -8.26 -8.20
CA CYS A 119 4.92 -7.76 -9.08
C CYS A 119 5.08 -8.20 -10.54
N THR A 120 5.57 -9.42 -10.74
CA THR A 120 5.50 -10.06 -12.05
C THR A 120 4.11 -10.70 -12.17
N ALA A 121 3.32 -10.21 -13.12
CA ALA A 121 1.99 -10.70 -13.51
C ALA A 121 1.89 -12.25 -13.57
N PRO A 122 0.68 -12.82 -13.46
CA PRO A 122 0.50 -14.27 -13.65
C PRO A 122 0.99 -14.68 -15.03
N ARG A 123 1.90 -15.65 -15.09
CA ARG A 123 2.30 -16.31 -16.33
C ARG A 123 1.05 -16.89 -17.00
N PRO A 124 0.67 -16.47 -18.23
CA PRO A 124 -0.30 -17.22 -19.00
C PRO A 124 0.31 -18.57 -19.41
N ALA A 125 -0.48 -19.63 -19.30
CA ALA A 125 -0.18 -20.96 -19.85
C ALA A 125 -0.50 -21.00 -21.35
#